data_AF-A0A2D8C521-F1
#
_entry.id   AF-A0A2D8C521-F1
#
_cell.length_a   1.000
_cell.length_b   1.000
_cell.length_c   1.000
_cell.angle_alpha   90.00
_cell.angle_beta   90.00
_cell.angle_gamma   90.00
#
_symmetry.space_group_name_H-M   'P 1'
#
loop_
_entity.id
_entity.type
_entity.pdbx_description
1 polymer ?
#
loop_
_entity_poly.entity_id
_entity_poly.type
_entity_poly.pdbx_seq_one_letter_code
_entity_poly.pdbx_strand_id
1 'polypeptide(L)'
;MGYIPLFLTVGGACLLFFLTVKTSLQRKLNLQKELLTQLSLAFPELQLTAGSLVDPDVILEKLKESDEKKSKIKDALKVVRELKYNRLQYNQLIKKAPYNWVAKISGFQPI
;
A
#
# COMPACT_ATOMS: atom_id res chain seq x y z
N MET A 1 30.87 3.92 33.83
CA MET A 1 31.33 4.25 32.46
C MET A 1 30.95 3.18 31.40
N GLY A 2 30.01 2.25 31.65
CA GLY A 2 29.62 1.19 30.70
C GLY A 2 28.24 1.32 30.04
N TYR A 3 27.44 2.34 30.42
CA TYR A 3 26.06 2.49 29.94
C TYR A 3 25.96 3.29 28.63
N ILE A 4 26.93 4.18 28.35
CA ILE A 4 26.93 5.03 27.14
C ILE A 4 26.90 4.19 25.84
N PRO A 5 27.70 3.12 25.69
CA PRO A 5 27.64 2.27 24.50
C PRO A 5 26.30 1.56 24.32
N LEU A 6 25.64 1.16 25.42
CA LEU A 6 24.32 0.52 25.39
C LEU A 6 23.22 1.47 24.89
N PHE A 7 23.22 2.72 25.35
CA PHE A 7 22.25 3.70 24.87
C PHE A 7 22.44 4.01 23.38
N LEU A 8 23.69 4.03 22.91
CA LEU A 8 24.02 4.33 21.52
C LEU A 8 23.60 3.18 20.59
N THR A 9 23.80 1.93 20.99
CA THR A 9 23.37 0.76 20.20
C THR A 9 21.84 0.60 20.20
N VAL A 10 21.19 0.77 21.36
CA VAL A 10 19.72 0.71 21.45
C VAL A 10 19.08 1.87 20.68
N GLY A 11 19.59 3.08 20.83
CA GLY A 11 19.12 4.24 20.07
C GLY A 11 19.28 4.06 18.56
N GLY A 12 20.43 3.54 18.11
CA GLY A 12 20.67 3.21 16.71
C GLY A 12 19.70 2.15 16.18
N ALA A 13 19.45 1.08 16.95
CA ALA A 13 18.49 0.05 16.59
C ALA A 13 17.06 0.59 16.48
N CYS A 14 16.63 1.46 17.42
CA CYS A 14 15.32 2.12 17.35
C CYS A 14 15.18 3.02 16.12
N LEU A 15 16.24 3.76 15.75
CA LEU A 15 16.25 4.60 14.55
C LEU A 15 16.16 3.77 13.27
N LEU A 16 16.97 2.71 13.17
CA LEU A 16 16.95 1.80 12.02
C LEU A 16 15.59 1.11 11.89
N PHE A 17 15.00 0.68 13.00
CA PHE A 17 13.64 0.14 13.02
C PHE A 17 12.64 1.16 12.48
N PHE A 18 12.64 2.40 13.00
CA PHE A 18 11.75 3.46 12.55
C PHE A 18 11.87 3.71 11.03
N LEU A 19 13.09 3.89 10.52
CA LEU A 19 13.35 4.13 9.11
C LEU A 19 12.90 2.96 8.22
N THR A 20 13.14 1.74 8.68
CA THR A 20 12.76 0.52 7.95
C THR A 20 11.24 0.42 7.82
N VAL A 21 10.52 0.65 8.91
CA VAL A 21 9.05 0.61 8.92
C VAL A 21 8.46 1.73 8.07
N LYS A 22 8.98 2.96 8.19
CA LYS A 22 8.56 4.10 7.36
C LYS A 22 8.75 3.79 5.87
N THR A 23 9.93 3.30 5.49
CA THR A 23 10.26 2.97 4.10
C THR A 23 9.36 1.85 3.57
N SER A 24 9.09 0.83 4.38
CA SER A 24 8.19 -0.28 4.03
C SER A 24 6.75 0.18 3.80
N LEU A 25 6.20 1.02 4.70
CA LEU A 25 4.86 1.59 4.55
C LEU A 25 4.75 2.49 3.32
N GLN A 26 5.76 3.34 3.09
CA GLN A 26 5.80 4.22 1.92
C GLN A 26 5.90 3.41 0.62
N ARG A 27 6.67 2.32 0.60
CA ARG A 27 6.73 1.40 -0.55
C ARG A 27 5.37 0.79 -0.86
N LYS A 28 4.61 0.36 0.16
CA LYS A 28 3.26 -0.20 -0.04
C LYS A 28 2.27 0.83 -0.60
N LEU A 29 2.34 2.08 -0.14
CA LEU A 29 1.57 3.18 -0.70
C LEU A 29 1.91 3.44 -2.17
N ASN A 30 3.20 3.45 -2.51
CA ASN A 30 3.64 3.65 -3.88
C ASN A 30 3.19 2.50 -4.78
N LEU A 31 3.31 1.25 -4.33
CA LEU A 31 2.79 0.08 -5.06
C LEU A 31 1.29 0.20 -5.33
N GLN A 32 0.51 0.70 -4.38
CA GLN A 32 -0.92 0.91 -4.58
C GLN A 32 -1.19 1.96 -5.67
N LYS A 33 -0.43 3.07 -5.67
CA LYS A 33 -0.52 4.08 -6.73
C LYS A 33 -0.10 3.52 -8.09
N GLU A 34 1.00 2.77 -8.14
CA GLU A 34 1.51 2.15 -9.37
C GLU A 34 0.47 1.18 -9.97
N LEU A 35 -0.09 0.28 -9.16
CA LEU A 35 -1.13 -0.64 -9.62
C LEU A 35 -2.38 0.10 -10.11
N LEU A 36 -2.79 1.18 -9.44
CA LEU A 36 -3.88 2.03 -9.91
C LEU A 36 -3.54 2.70 -11.25
N THR A 37 -2.32 3.20 -11.42
CA THR A 37 -1.89 3.79 -12.70
C THR A 37 -1.86 2.77 -13.83
N GLN A 38 -1.34 1.57 -13.58
CA GLN A 38 -1.35 0.47 -14.56
C GLN A 38 -2.78 0.10 -14.95
N LEU A 39 -3.70 0.05 -13.99
CA LEU A 39 -5.09 -0.24 -14.25
C LEU A 39 -5.79 0.89 -15.03
N SER A 40 -5.49 2.15 -14.73
CA SER A 40 -6.02 3.31 -15.48
C SER A 40 -5.49 3.37 -16.92
N LEU A 41 -4.25 2.94 -17.18
CA LEU A 41 -3.68 2.86 -18.53
C LEU A 41 -4.27 1.70 -19.33
N ALA A 42 -4.51 0.55 -18.67
CA ALA A 42 -5.13 -0.61 -19.31
C ALA A 42 -6.62 -0.39 -19.60
N PHE A 43 -7.31 0.37 -18.76
CA PHE A 43 -8.74 0.67 -18.88
C PHE A 43 -9.02 2.16 -18.68
N PRO A 44 -8.76 2.99 -19.70
CA PRO A 44 -9.05 4.42 -19.65
C PRO A 44 -10.56 4.71 -19.49
N GLU A 45 -11.42 3.75 -19.84
CA GLU A 45 -12.89 3.84 -19.71
C GLU A 45 -13.38 3.90 -18.26
N LEU A 46 -12.60 3.41 -17.30
CA LEU A 46 -13.04 3.35 -15.90
C LEU A 46 -13.07 4.73 -15.21
N GLN A 47 -12.57 5.79 -15.86
CA GLN A 47 -12.42 7.16 -15.32
C GLN A 47 -11.99 7.14 -13.85
N LEU A 48 -11.03 6.28 -13.53
CA LEU A 48 -10.42 6.26 -12.21
C LEU A 48 -9.53 7.48 -12.15
N THR A 49 -10.04 8.56 -11.55
CA THR A 49 -9.25 9.75 -11.24
C THR A 49 -7.96 9.31 -10.57
N ALA A 50 -6.85 9.47 -11.28
CA ALA A 50 -5.51 9.16 -10.82
C ALA A 50 -5.23 10.00 -9.56
N GLY A 51 -5.55 9.45 -8.39
CA GLY A 51 -5.46 10.17 -7.11
C GLY A 51 -6.51 9.79 -6.07
N SER A 52 -7.66 9.24 -6.47
CA SER A 52 -8.64 8.75 -5.50
C SER A 52 -8.27 7.35 -5.01
N LEU A 53 -8.26 7.17 -3.69
CA LEU A 53 -8.17 5.86 -3.01
C LEU A 53 -9.45 5.07 -3.29
N VAL A 54 -9.66 4.62 -4.52
CA VAL A 54 -10.88 3.93 -4.92
C VAL A 54 -10.88 2.52 -4.34
N ASP A 55 -12.01 2.13 -3.76
CA ASP A 55 -12.22 0.77 -3.26
C ASP A 55 -12.03 -0.25 -4.40
N PRO A 56 -11.19 -1.30 -4.21
CA PRO A 56 -10.98 -2.34 -5.21
C PRO A 56 -12.27 -3.01 -5.68
N ASP A 57 -13.29 -3.06 -4.82
CA ASP A 57 -14.58 -3.67 -5.13
C ASP A 57 -15.38 -2.84 -6.16
N VAL A 58 -15.27 -1.49 -6.14
CA VAL A 58 -15.86 -0.60 -7.17
C VAL A 58 -15.15 -0.77 -8.51
N ILE A 59 -13.83 -1.03 -8.47
CA ILE A 59 -13.05 -1.33 -9.67
C ILE A 59 -13.48 -2.67 -10.29
N LEU A 60 -13.80 -3.67 -9.46
CA LEU A 60 -14.31 -4.96 -9.92
C LEU A 60 -15.69 -4.87 -10.58
N GLU A 61 -16.59 -4.06 -10.04
CA GLU A 61 -17.93 -3.86 -10.61
C GLU A 61 -17.85 -3.22 -11.99
N LYS A 62 -17.10 -2.13 -12.12
CA LYS A 62 -16.87 -1.46 -13.41
C LYS A 62 -16.14 -2.35 -14.44
N LEU A 63 -15.23 -3.22 -13.99
CA LEU A 63 -14.56 -4.20 -14.87
C LEU A 63 -15.49 -5.32 -15.34
N LYS A 64 -16.54 -5.65 -14.58
CA LYS A 64 -17.56 -6.63 -14.98
C LYS A 64 -18.58 -6.04 -15.96
N GLU A 65 -18.83 -4.74 -15.86
CA GLU A 65 -19.69 -4.00 -16.78
C GLU A 65 -18.99 -3.68 -18.11
N SER A 66 -17.65 -3.63 -18.14
CA SER A 66 -16.88 -3.43 -19.36
C SER A 66 -16.86 -4.70 -20.22
N ASP A 67 -17.36 -4.59 -21.44
CA ASP A 67 -17.47 -5.67 -22.43
C ASP A 67 -16.14 -5.92 -23.18
N GLU A 68 -15.01 -5.85 -22.46
CA GLU A 68 -13.67 -6.04 -23.03
C GLU A 68 -13.31 -7.53 -23.20
N LYS A 69 -12.32 -7.81 -24.07
CA LYS A 69 -11.85 -9.18 -24.33
C LYS A 69 -11.48 -9.90 -23.03
N LYS A 70 -12.01 -11.13 -22.85
CA LYS A 70 -11.73 -12.04 -21.71
C LYS A 70 -10.26 -12.14 -21.28
N SER A 71 -9.31 -11.95 -22.21
CA SER A 71 -7.87 -11.94 -21.90
C SER A 71 -7.44 -10.71 -21.10
N LYS A 72 -7.87 -9.51 -21.50
CA LYS A 72 -7.55 -8.26 -20.79
C LYS A 72 -8.21 -8.21 -19.41
N ILE A 73 -9.44 -8.73 -19.31
CA ILE A 73 -10.15 -8.87 -18.03
C ILE A 73 -9.37 -9.75 -17.04
N LYS A 74 -8.74 -10.85 -17.50
CA LYS A 74 -7.95 -11.72 -16.62
C LYS A 74 -6.75 -10.99 -16.01
N ASP A 75 -6.06 -10.17 -16.79
CA ASP A 75 -4.90 -9.42 -16.31
C ASP A 75 -5.33 -8.27 -15.40
N ALA A 76 -6.44 -7.60 -15.70
CA ALA A 76 -7.07 -6.63 -14.82
C ALA A 76 -7.46 -7.24 -13.46
N LEU A 77 -8.08 -8.42 -13.46
CA LEU A 77 -8.48 -9.12 -12.24
C LEU A 77 -7.29 -9.49 -11.36
N LYS A 78 -6.13 -9.82 -11.95
CA LYS A 78 -4.90 -10.04 -11.18
C LYS A 78 -4.44 -8.76 -10.50
N VAL A 79 -4.38 -7.64 -11.24
CA VAL A 79 -3.99 -6.33 -10.71
C VAL A 79 -4.93 -5.90 -9.57
N VAL A 80 -6.25 -6.10 -9.72
CA VAL A 80 -7.22 -5.77 -8.66
C VAL A 80 -7.06 -6.67 -7.43
N ARG A 81 -6.76 -7.96 -7.62
CA ARG A 81 -6.47 -8.88 -6.51
C ARG A 81 -5.21 -8.45 -5.75
N GLU A 82 -4.17 -8.03 -6.45
CA GLU A 82 -2.95 -7.50 -5.86
C GLU A 82 -3.21 -6.19 -5.11
N LEU A 83 -4.03 -5.28 -5.66
CA LEU A 83 -4.48 -4.07 -4.97
C LEU A 83 -5.18 -4.39 -3.65
N LYS A 84 -6.15 -5.33 -3.68
CA LYS A 84 -6.89 -5.75 -2.48
C LYS A 84 -5.97 -6.36 -1.43
N TYR A 85 -5.04 -7.22 -1.85
CA TYR A 85 -4.07 -7.83 -0.96
C TYR A 85 -3.12 -6.80 -0.34
N ASN A 86 -2.58 -5.88 -1.15
CA ASN A 86 -1.68 -4.84 -0.66
C ASN A 86 -2.38 -3.93 0.36
N ARG A 87 -3.63 -3.53 0.11
CA ARG A 87 -4.44 -2.75 1.04
C ARG A 87 -4.65 -3.47 2.38
N LEU A 88 -5.02 -4.75 2.35
CA LEU A 88 -5.20 -5.55 3.57
C LEU A 88 -3.90 -5.62 4.38
N GLN A 89 -2.78 -5.92 3.73
CA GLN A 89 -1.48 -5.96 4.39
C GLN A 89 -1.07 -4.60 4.97
N TYR A 90 -1.28 -3.52 4.23
CA TYR A 90 -0.96 -2.17 4.66
C TYR A 90 -1.75 -1.78 5.92
N ASN A 91 -3.06 -2.02 5.90
CA ASN A 91 -3.93 -1.75 7.05
C ASN A 91 -3.60 -2.61 8.27
N GLN A 92 -3.22 -3.87 8.07
CA GLN A 92 -2.75 -4.74 9.15
C GLN A 92 -1.45 -4.21 9.77
N LEU A 93 -0.49 -3.73 8.95
CA LEU A 93 0.75 -3.15 9.44
C LEU A 93 0.52 -1.88 10.25
N ILE A 94 -0.40 -1.00 9.83
CA ILE A 94 -0.74 0.21 10.59
C ILE A 94 -1.33 -0.12 11.97
N LYS A 95 -2.16 -1.17 12.06
CA LYS A 95 -2.83 -1.54 13.31
C LYS A 95 -1.94 -2.33 14.27
N LYS A 96 -0.93 -3.04 13.76
CA LYS A 96 -0.11 -3.98 14.54
C LYS A 96 1.02 -3.27 15.31
N ALA A 97 1.18 -3.56 16.60
CA ALA A 97 2.38 -3.16 17.35
C ALA A 97 3.59 -4.05 16.96
N PRO A 98 4.83 -3.53 16.94
CA PRO A 98 5.26 -2.17 17.25
C PRO A 98 5.29 -1.25 16.00
N TYR A 99 4.53 -1.54 14.94
CA TYR A 99 4.53 -0.72 13.73
C TYR A 99 3.58 0.48 13.82
N ASN A 100 2.52 0.34 14.63
CA ASN A 100 1.48 1.35 14.84
C ASN A 100 1.99 2.73 15.27
N TRP A 101 2.99 2.80 16.16
CA TRP A 101 3.53 4.07 16.63
C TRP A 101 4.35 4.75 15.53
N VAL A 102 5.11 3.99 14.73
CA VAL A 102 5.82 4.52 13.56
C VAL A 102 4.83 5.07 12.53
N ALA A 103 3.74 4.34 12.30
CA ALA A 103 2.65 4.77 11.42
C ALA A 103 2.02 6.09 11.91
N LYS A 104 1.73 6.18 13.21
CA LYS A 104 1.14 7.37 13.84
C LYS A 104 2.06 8.58 13.78
N ILE A 105 3.35 8.42 14.08
CA ILE A 105 4.35 9.51 14.00
C ILE A 105 4.54 9.98 12.55
N SER A 106 4.54 9.05 11.60
CA SER A 106 4.79 9.36 10.18
C SER A 106 3.54 9.85 9.43
N GLY A 107 2.37 9.90 10.07
CA GLY A 107 1.12 10.33 9.46
C GLY A 107 0.50 9.33 8.48
N PHE A 108 0.87 8.04 8.55
CA PHE A 108 0.26 7.01 7.71
C PHE A 108 -1.14 6.67 8.23
N GLN A 109 -2.12 6.68 7.31
CA GLN A 109 -3.52 6.39 7.59
C GLN A 109 -3.95 5.12 6.85
N PRO A 110 -4.85 4.30 7.43
CA PRO A 110 -5.39 3.15 6.73
C PRO A 110 -6.11 3.59 5.45
N ILE A 111 -6.01 2.75 4.42
CA ILE A 111 -6.59 2.95 3.11
C ILE A 111 -7.82 2.08 2.98
#